data_AF-A0A8T4TK56-F1
#
_entry.id   AF-A0A8T4TK56-F1
#
_cell.length_a   1.000
_cell.length_b   1.000
_cell.length_c   1.000
_cell.angle_alpha   90.00
_cell.angle_beta   90.00
_cell.angle_gamma   90.00
#
_symmetry.space_group_name_H-M   'P 1'
#
loop_
_entity.id
_entity.type
_entity.pdbx_description
1 polymer ?
#
loop_
_entity_poly.entity_id
_entity_poly.type
_entity_poly.pdbx_seq_one_letter_code
_entity_poly.pdbx_strand_id
1 'polypeptide(L)'
;MPRGNTLIPLLAINEGKEKYGYIPFEYVDKSKHLIHVNYAGLGVILISKKVLEKIKFRFDEKPGFDDWFFCKDAEREGFKIYADLGIKCKHLIKNRPWDWSQIRL
;
A
#
# COMPACT_ATOMS: atom_id res chain seq x y z
N MET A 1 -22.69 -1.99 -5.78
CA MET A 1 -21.63 -3.02 -5.83
C MET A 1 -21.42 -3.39 -7.29
N PRO A 2 -20.25 -3.16 -7.91
CA PRO A 2 -19.97 -3.77 -9.20
C PRO A 2 -19.64 -5.24 -9.00
N ARG A 3 -20.27 -6.08 -9.83
CA ARG A 3 -19.93 -7.49 -10.05
C ARG A 3 -18.89 -7.50 -11.16
N GLY A 4 -17.73 -8.09 -10.90
CA GLY A 4 -16.63 -8.17 -11.87
C GLY A 4 -15.30 -8.20 -11.11
N ASN A 5 -14.33 -8.96 -11.62
CA ASN A 5 -12.99 -9.15 -11.06
C ASN A 5 -12.18 -7.84 -11.02
N THR A 6 -12.58 -6.87 -10.22
CA THR A 6 -11.85 -5.61 -10.05
C THR A 6 -10.68 -5.86 -9.11
N LEU A 7 -9.53 -6.21 -9.69
CA LEU A 7 -8.23 -6.25 -9.04
C LEU A 7 -7.90 -4.89 -8.43
N ILE A 8 -7.92 -4.75 -7.09
CA ILE A 8 -7.13 -3.71 -6.40
C ILE A 8 -6.73 -4.22 -5.01
N PRO A 9 -5.48 -4.66 -4.85
CA PRO A 9 -4.58 -3.90 -3.96
C PRO A 9 -3.15 -3.75 -4.53
N LEU A 10 -2.60 -2.55 -4.40
CA LEU A 10 -1.27 -2.15 -4.87
C LEU A 10 -0.24 -2.47 -3.75
N LEU A 11 0.35 -3.67 -3.78
CA LEU A 11 1.46 -4.04 -2.90
C LEU A 11 2.70 -4.26 -3.76
N ALA A 12 3.73 -3.42 -3.60
CA ALA A 12 5.00 -3.64 -4.30
C ALA A 12 5.77 -4.76 -3.60
N ILE A 13 5.99 -5.90 -4.26
CA ILE A 13 6.67 -7.08 -3.69
C ILE A 13 8.09 -7.15 -4.23
N ASN A 14 9.07 -7.34 -3.34
CA ASN A 14 10.48 -7.42 -3.74
C ASN A 14 10.92 -8.88 -3.96
N GLU A 15 11.19 -9.27 -5.21
CA GLU A 15 11.93 -10.50 -5.56
C GLU A 15 13.35 -10.19 -6.08
N GLY A 16 14.00 -9.14 -5.56
CA GLY A 16 15.36 -8.74 -5.96
C GLY A 16 15.45 -7.89 -7.24
N LYS A 17 14.31 -7.44 -7.75
CA LYS A 17 14.16 -6.41 -8.79
C LYS A 17 12.97 -5.55 -8.37
N GLU A 18 13.02 -4.22 -8.53
CA GLU A 18 11.84 -3.35 -8.33
C GLU A 18 10.74 -3.78 -9.32
N LYS A 19 9.88 -4.72 -8.90
CA LYS A 19 8.74 -5.24 -9.65
C LYS A 19 7.50 -4.96 -8.83
N TYR A 20 6.61 -4.15 -9.38
CA TYR A 20 5.29 -3.93 -8.80
C TYR A 20 4.44 -5.16 -9.10
N GLY A 21 3.99 -5.85 -8.06
CA GLY A 21 3.15 -7.04 -8.14
C GLY A 21 1.72 -6.75 -7.71
N TYR A 22 0.78 -7.58 -8.13
CA TYR A 22 -0.57 -7.57 -7.61
C TYR A 22 -0.79 -8.84 -6.79
N ILE A 23 -1.35 -8.70 -5.60
CA ILE A 23 -1.81 -9.85 -4.82
C ILE A 23 -3.28 -10.05 -5.13
N PRO A 24 -3.66 -11.16 -5.78
CA PRO A 24 -5.06 -11.46 -6.05
C PRO A 24 -5.82 -11.62 -4.72
N PHE A 25 -7.07 -11.18 -4.68
CA PHE A 25 -7.85 -11.12 -3.44
C PHE A 25 -8.01 -12.49 -2.76
N GLU A 26 -8.02 -13.56 -3.55
CA GLU A 26 -8.11 -14.95 -3.09
C GLU A 26 -6.88 -15.45 -2.32
N TYR A 27 -5.76 -14.71 -2.35
CA TYR A 27 -4.56 -14.96 -1.54
C TYR A 27 -4.57 -14.19 -0.21
N VAL A 28 -5.39 -13.14 -0.11
CA VAL A 28 -5.66 -12.46 1.17
C VAL A 28 -6.51 -13.40 2.03
N ASP A 29 -6.26 -13.47 3.35
CA ASP A 29 -6.97 -14.29 4.36
C ASP A 29 -6.50 -15.74 4.52
N LYS A 30 -5.86 -16.33 3.50
CA LYS A 30 -5.47 -17.74 3.57
C LYS A 30 -4.20 -18.00 4.36
N SER A 31 -3.50 -16.93 4.77
CA SER A 31 -2.21 -17.05 5.39
C SER A 31 -1.99 -15.86 6.33
N LYS A 32 -1.80 -16.13 7.63
CA LYS A 32 -1.38 -15.14 8.65
C LYS A 32 0.07 -14.74 8.38
N HIS A 33 0.32 -14.14 7.23
CA HIS A 33 1.66 -13.85 6.75
C HIS A 33 1.82 -12.34 6.62
N LEU A 34 2.77 -11.84 7.40
CA LEU A 34 3.43 -10.59 7.09
C LEU A 34 4.31 -10.84 5.88
N ILE A 35 4.01 -10.17 4.78
CA ILE A 35 4.88 -10.18 3.59
C ILE A 35 5.70 -8.91 3.57
N HIS A 36 6.97 -9.02 3.21
CA HIS A 36 7.82 -7.86 3.02
C HIS A 36 7.43 -7.14 1.72
N VAL A 37 7.25 -5.83 1.79
CA VAL A 37 6.85 -4.99 0.66
C VAL A 37 7.73 -3.74 0.59
N ASN A 38 7.90 -3.16 -0.59
CA ASN A 38 8.61 -1.88 -0.75
C ASN A 38 7.69 -0.67 -0.52
N TYR A 39 6.38 -0.87 -0.60
CA TYR A 39 5.39 0.20 -0.56
C TYR A 39 4.08 -0.29 0.03
N ALA A 40 3.46 0.56 0.85
CA ALA A 40 2.09 0.43 1.32
C ALA A 40 1.47 1.84 1.37
N GLY A 41 0.16 1.94 1.13
CA GLY A 41 -0.55 3.19 1.36
C GLY A 41 -0.70 3.51 2.85
N LEU A 42 -0.73 4.79 3.24
CA LEU A 42 -0.82 5.21 4.64
C LEU A 42 -2.27 5.25 5.18
N GLY A 43 -3.26 4.92 4.36
CA GLY A 43 -4.67 4.93 4.77
C GLY A 43 -5.02 3.88 5.85
N VAL A 44 -4.29 2.75 5.90
CA VAL A 44 -4.45 1.71 6.92
C VAL A 44 -3.08 1.14 7.25
N ILE A 45 -2.36 1.79 8.16
CA ILE A 45 -0.99 1.41 8.54
C ILE A 45 -0.78 1.51 10.05
N LEU A 46 0.03 0.60 10.59
CA LEU A 46 0.55 0.69 11.95
C LEU A 46 2.03 1.08 11.89
N ILE A 47 2.38 2.20 12.53
CA ILE A 47 3.74 2.76 12.49
C ILE A 47 4.31 2.80 13.91
N SER A 48 5.50 2.24 14.11
CA SER A 48 6.22 2.35 15.38
C SER A 48 6.64 3.79 15.63
N LYS A 49 6.53 4.25 16.88
CA LYS A 49 6.95 5.61 17.29
C LYS A 49 8.39 5.94 16.84
N LYS A 50 9.31 4.97 16.92
CA LYS A 50 10.71 5.14 16.50
C LYS A 50 10.86 5.53 15.02
N VAL A 51 9.92 5.09 14.18
CA VAL A 51 9.88 5.46 12.76
C VAL A 51 9.49 6.92 12.62
N LEU A 52 8.46 7.38 13.34
CA LEU A 52 7.97 8.76 13.32
C LEU A 52 8.95 9.77 13.96
N GLU A 53 9.83 9.30 14.85
CA GLU A 53 10.92 10.11 15.40
C GLU A 53 11.97 10.42 14.33
N LYS A 54 12.19 9.50 13.38
CA LYS A 54 13.18 9.65 12.30
C LYS A 54 12.62 10.22 11.00
N ILE A 55 11.38 9.90 10.67
CA ILE A 55 10.77 10.24 9.38
C ILE A 55 9.65 11.24 9.60
N LYS A 56 9.65 12.32 8.82
CA LYS A 56 8.60 13.32 8.82
C LYS A 56 7.70 13.12 7.61
N PHE A 57 6.40 13.27 7.80
CA PHE A 57 5.46 13.34 6.69
C PHE A 57 5.78 14.56 5.85
N ARG A 58 5.93 14.34 4.55
CA ARG A 58 6.14 15.42 3.58
C ARG A 58 4.78 15.93 3.16
N PHE A 59 4.64 17.24 3.13
CA PHE A 59 3.52 17.90 2.49
C PHE A 59 4.03 18.51 1.18
N ASP A 60 3.34 18.21 0.08
CA ASP A 60 3.58 18.83 -1.22
C ASP A 60 2.27 19.50 -1.65
N GLU A 61 2.38 20.64 -2.34
CA GLU A 61 1.24 21.33 -2.94
C GLU A 61 0.57 20.47 -4.01
N LYS A 62 1.30 19.52 -4.59
CA LYS A 62 0.77 18.51 -5.51
C LYS A 62 0.40 17.24 -4.75
N PRO A 63 -0.89 16.92 -4.60
CA PRO A 63 -1.33 15.74 -3.86
C PRO A 63 -0.97 14.44 -4.60
N GLY A 64 -0.75 13.35 -3.84
CA GLY A 64 -0.89 11.98 -4.34
C GLY A 64 0.32 11.05 -4.22
N PHE A 65 1.45 11.49 -3.65
CA PHE A 65 2.67 10.67 -3.52
C PHE A 65 3.27 10.65 -2.10
N ASP A 66 2.53 11.15 -1.12
CA ASP A 66 2.90 11.18 0.31
C ASP A 66 3.23 9.78 0.86
N ASP A 67 2.38 8.80 0.55
CA ASP A 67 2.61 7.39 0.88
C ASP A 67 3.96 6.89 0.34
N TRP A 68 4.31 7.29 -0.88
CA TRP A 68 5.49 6.79 -1.59
C TRP A 68 6.76 7.39 -1.03
N PHE A 69 6.75 8.69 -0.78
CA PHE A 69 7.87 9.36 -0.13
C PHE A 69 8.11 8.81 1.28
N PHE A 70 7.04 8.55 2.05
CA PHE A 70 7.18 7.97 3.39
C PHE A 70 7.83 6.58 3.35
N CYS A 71 7.36 5.71 2.44
CA CYS A 71 7.94 4.36 2.28
C CYS A 71 9.41 4.41 1.83
N LYS A 72 9.76 5.31 0.90
CA LYS A 72 11.15 5.48 0.45
C LYS A 72 12.06 6.03 1.55
N ASP A 73 11.57 6.95 2.38
CA ASP A 73 12.32 7.43 3.54
C ASP A 73 12.49 6.31 4.59
N ALA A 74 11.48 5.47 4.78
CA ALA A 74 11.57 4.31 5.66
C ALA A 74 12.64 3.32 5.20
N GLU A 75 12.67 3.01 3.91
CA GLU A 75 13.71 2.17 3.29
C GLU A 75 15.10 2.78 3.46
N ARG A 76 15.27 4.10 3.22
CA ARG A 76 16.54 4.82 3.40
C ARG A 76 17.05 4.80 4.84
N GLU A 77 16.15 4.88 5.81
CA GLU A 77 16.45 4.77 7.25
C GLU A 77 16.65 3.32 7.73
N GLY A 78 16.55 2.34 6.81
CA GLY A 78 16.75 0.92 7.09
C GLY A 78 15.56 0.23 7.75
N PHE A 79 14.38 0.85 7.76
CA PHE A 79 13.16 0.22 8.22
C PHE A 79 12.55 -0.67 7.13
N LYS A 80 12.00 -1.80 7.56
CA LYS A 80 11.29 -2.74 6.69
C LYS A 80 9.79 -2.48 6.76
N ILE A 81 9.11 -2.65 5.63
CA ILE A 81 7.67 -2.47 5.52
C ILE A 81 7.04 -3.83 5.29
N TYR A 82 5.96 -4.11 6.02
CA TYR A 82 5.25 -5.37 5.92
C TYR A 82 3.75 -5.12 5.70
N ALA A 83 3.14 -5.93 4.84
CA ALA A 83 1.70 -5.99 4.70
C ALA A 83 1.17 -7.24 5.40
N ASP A 84 0.17 -7.06 6.27
CA ASP A 84 -0.54 -8.17 6.92
C ASP A 84 -1.70 -8.62 6.04
N LEU A 85 -1.55 -9.79 5.41
CA LEU A 85 -2.58 -10.37 4.54
C LEU A 85 -3.69 -11.09 5.31
N GLY A 86 -3.59 -11.19 6.64
CA GLY A 86 -4.64 -11.73 7.51
C GLY A 86 -5.71 -10.71 7.89
N ILE A 87 -5.49 -9.42 7.60
CA ILE A 87 -6.41 -8.34 7.97
C ILE A 87 -7.01 -7.73 6.71
N LYS A 88 -8.34 -7.63 6.68
CA LYS A 88 -9.09 -6.96 5.61
C LYS A 88 -9.70 -5.67 6.15
N CYS A 89 -9.38 -4.55 5.50
CA CYS A 89 -10.00 -3.25 5.79
C CYS A 89 -10.74 -2.75 4.56
N LYS A 90 -11.95 -2.20 4.75
CA LYS A 90 -12.76 -1.65 3.67
C LYS A 90 -12.50 -0.15 3.55
N HIS A 91 -12.00 0.29 2.40
CA HIS A 91 -11.90 1.72 2.10
C HIS A 91 -13.25 2.25 1.57
N LEU A 92 -13.99 2.98 2.40
CA LEU A 92 -15.29 3.55 2.06
C LEU A 92 -15.11 4.92 1.38
N ILE A 93 -15.36 5.00 0.08
CA ILE A 93 -15.27 6.25 -0.69
C ILE A 93 -16.69 6.74 -0.98
N LYS A 94 -17.04 7.93 -0.48
CA LYS A 94 -18.41 8.49 -0.56
C LYS A 94 -18.81 8.89 -1.98
N ASN A 95 -17.94 9.61 -2.69
CA ASN A 95 -18.13 10.06 -4.07
C ASN A 95 -16.85 9.77 -4.85
N ARG A 96 -16.66 8.54 -5.33
CA ARG A 96 -15.43 8.17 -6.06
C ARG A 96 -15.47 8.86 -7.44
N PRO A 97 -14.58 9.83 -7.75
CA PRO A 97 -14.62 10.57 -9.00
C PRO A 97 -13.93 9.85 -10.18
N TRP A 98 -13.40 8.65 -9.95
CA TRP A 98 -12.76 7.82 -10.97
C TRP A 98 -13.26 6.39 -10.92
N ASP A 99 -13.29 5.72 -12.07
CA ASP A 99 -13.58 4.30 -12.19
C ASP A 99 -12.32 3.56 -12.63
N TRP A 100 -11.86 2.61 -11.81
CA TRP A 100 -10.65 1.84 -12.10
C TRP A 100 -10.76 0.98 -13.36
N SER A 101 -11.99 0.62 -13.79
CA SER A 101 -12.20 -0.06 -15.06
C SER A 101 -11.87 0.81 -16.29
N GLN A 102 -11.77 2.14 -16.09
CA GLN A 102 -11.49 3.11 -17.15
C GLN A 102 -10.00 3.48 -17.23
N ILE A 103 -9.20 3.09 -16.23
CA ILE A 103 -7.75 3.30 -16.26
C ILE A 103 -7.14 2.21 -17.13
N ARG A 104 -6.71 2.58 -18.34
CA ARG A 104 -5.90 1.71 -19.21
C ARG A 104 -4.42 1.89 -18.84
N LEU A 105 -3.74 0.79 -18.56
CA LEU A 105 -2.28 0.73 -18.43
C LEU A 105 -1.63 0.71 -19.81
#